data_AF-A0A160VS51-F1
#
_entry.id   AF-A0A160VS51-F1
#
_cell.length_a   1.000
_cell.length_b   1.000
_cell.length_c   1.000
_cell.angle_alpha   90.00
_cell.angle_beta   90.00
_cell.angle_gamma   90.00
#
_symmetry.space_group_name_H-M   'P 1'
#
loop_
_entity.id
_entity.type
_entity.pdbx_description
1 polymer ?
#
loop_
_entity_poly.entity_id
_entity_poly.type
_entity_poly.pdbx_seq_one_letter_code
_entity_poly.pdbx_strand_id
1 'polypeptide(L)'
;MEVDILKKRWKDVLITAIESLILMWFIYAFLYQNYLLYKWHRGLPLPSKLPFILVGVASGLAFFFFEIDKLIKSSQEGISGVADGRSGEDPSNNKA
;
A
#
# COMPACT_ATOMS: atom_id res chain seq x y z
N MET A 1 13.55 1.32 24.78
CA MET A 1 14.11 1.77 23.48
C MET A 1 13.87 0.74 22.38
N GLU A 2 14.32 -0.51 22.51
CA GLU A 2 14.09 -1.57 21.49
C GLU A 2 12.61 -1.99 21.35
N VAL A 3 11.88 -2.05 22.47
CA VAL A 3 10.45 -2.39 22.52
C VAL A 3 9.58 -1.32 21.83
N ASP A 4 9.98 -0.06 21.93
CA ASP A 4 9.25 1.09 21.36
C ASP A 4 9.33 1.09 19.82
N ILE A 5 10.49 0.69 19.27
CA ILE A 5 10.73 0.59 17.83
C ILE A 5 9.92 -0.56 17.23
N LEU A 6 9.88 -1.71 17.91
CA LEU A 6 9.05 -2.85 17.51
C LEU A 6 7.56 -2.50 17.52
N LYS A 7 7.09 -1.82 18.59
CA LYS A 7 5.69 -1.41 18.72
C LYS A 7 5.26 -0.43 17.63
N LYS A 8 6.15 0.48 17.22
CA LYS A 8 5.90 1.42 16.11
C LYS A 8 5.75 0.68 14.78
N ARG A 9 6.69 -0.21 14.43
CA ARG A 9 6.62 -1.03 13.21
C ARG A 9 5.37 -1.91 13.15
N TRP A 10 4.99 -2.52 14.27
CA TRP A 10 3.76 -3.32 14.35
C TRP A 10 2.50 -2.49 14.14
N LYS A 11 2.47 -1.25 14.65
CA LYS A 11 1.35 -0.33 14.39
C LYS A 11 1.22 -0.04 12.90
N ASP A 12 2.33 0.25 12.23
CA ASP A 12 2.33 0.59 10.80
C ASP A 12 1.85 -0.61 9.96
N VAL A 13 2.35 -1.82 10.25
CA VAL A 13 1.89 -3.06 9.60
C VAL A 13 0.40 -3.30 9.83
N LEU A 14 -0.10 -3.06 11.05
CA LEU A 14 -1.49 -3.29 11.41
C LEU A 14 -2.42 -2.28 10.72
N ILE A 15 -2.00 -1.02 10.56
CA ILE A 15 -2.73 -0.01 9.79
C ILE A 15 -2.82 -0.43 8.32
N THR A 16 -1.69 -0.79 7.71
CA THR A 16 -1.64 -1.26 6.31
C THR A 16 -2.50 -2.51 6.09
N ALA A 17 -2.52 -3.44 7.05
CA ALA A 17 -3.36 -4.62 6.98
C ALA A 17 -4.86 -4.26 7.03
N ILE A 18 -5.26 -3.34 7.91
CA ILE A 18 -6.64 -2.85 8.00
C ILE A 18 -7.05 -2.10 6.73
N GLU A 19 -6.19 -1.23 6.20
CA GLU A 19 -6.46 -0.52 4.94
C GLU A 19 -6.64 -1.48 3.76
N SER A 20 -5.76 -2.48 3.65
CA SER A 20 -5.86 -3.52 2.63
C SER A 20 -7.16 -4.33 2.77
N LEU A 21 -7.58 -4.64 4.00
CA LEU A 21 -8.82 -5.36 4.27
C LEU A 21 -10.05 -4.51 3.89
N ILE A 22 -10.04 -3.22 4.22
CA ILE A 22 -11.10 -2.28 3.87
C ILE A 22 -11.18 -2.12 2.35
N LEU A 23 -10.05 -1.98 1.66
CA LEU A 23 -9.99 -1.89 0.19
C LEU A 23 -10.53 -3.15 -0.47
N MET A 24 -10.07 -4.33 -0.01
CA MET A 24 -10.56 -5.62 -0.51
C MET A 24 -12.08 -5.73 -0.35
N TRP A 25 -12.58 -5.42 0.85
CA TRP A 25 -14.01 -5.45 1.15
C TRP A 25 -14.79 -4.46 0.30
N PHE A 26 -14.28 -3.24 0.15
CA PHE A 26 -14.91 -2.18 -0.63
C PHE A 26 -15.01 -2.55 -2.11
N ILE A 27 -13.93 -3.08 -2.70
CA ILE A 27 -13.90 -3.52 -4.10
C ILE A 27 -14.89 -4.67 -4.32
N TYR A 28 -14.90 -5.66 -3.41
CA TYR A 28 -15.87 -6.75 -3.45
C TYR A 28 -17.31 -6.22 -3.37
N ALA A 29 -17.61 -5.37 -2.38
CA ALA A 29 -18.95 -4.83 -2.18
C ALA A 29 -19.39 -3.98 -3.36
N PHE A 30 -18.52 -3.11 -3.87
CA PHE A 30 -18.79 -2.26 -5.02
C PHE A 30 -19.11 -3.11 -6.26
N LEU A 31 -18.25 -4.05 -6.62
CA LEU A 31 -18.44 -4.91 -7.79
C LEU A 31 -19.68 -5.80 -7.66
N TYR A 32 -19.89 -6.40 -6.49
CA TYR A 32 -21.03 -7.28 -6.25
C TYR A 32 -22.36 -6.53 -6.28
N GLN A 33 -22.42 -5.34 -5.67
CA GLN A 33 -23.60 -4.48 -5.72
C GLN A 33 -23.88 -4.00 -7.15
N ASN A 34 -22.85 -3.55 -7.87
CA ASN A 34 -22.98 -3.12 -9.26
C ASN A 34 -23.48 -4.26 -10.15
N TYR A 35 -22.96 -5.47 -9.91
CA TYR A 35 -23.37 -6.67 -10.62
C TYR A 35 -24.83 -7.07 -10.36
N LEU A 36 -25.26 -7.03 -9.10
CA LEU A 36 -26.66 -7.31 -8.74
C LEU A 36 -27.61 -6.32 -9.40
N LEU A 37 -27.28 -5.03 -9.40
CA LEU A 37 -28.03 -3.98 -10.12
C LEU A 37 -28.11 -4.29 -11.63
N TYR A 38 -26.97 -4.61 -12.25
CA TYR A 38 -26.91 -4.91 -13.68
C TYR A 38 -27.74 -6.15 -14.07
N LYS A 39 -27.72 -7.19 -13.22
CA LYS A 39 -28.42 -8.44 -13.50
C LYS A 39 -29.90 -8.39 -13.15
N TRP A 40 -30.28 -7.65 -12.10
CA TRP A 40 -31.68 -7.47 -11.71
C TRP A 40 -32.50 -6.84 -12.83
N HIS A 41 -31.92 -5.91 -13.60
CA HIS A 41 -32.57 -5.33 -14.77
C HIS A 41 -32.77 -6.29 -15.95
N ARG A 42 -32.09 -7.44 -16.00
CA ARG A 42 -32.17 -8.37 -17.14
C ARG A 42 -32.82 -9.72 -16.82
N GLY A 43 -33.17 -10.00 -15.57
CA GLY A 43 -33.83 -11.25 -15.18
C GLY A 43 -33.01 -12.53 -15.38
N LEU A 44 -31.69 -12.44 -15.61
CA LEU A 44 -30.84 -13.62 -15.79
C LEU A 44 -30.50 -14.30 -14.45
N PRO A 45 -30.37 -15.63 -14.41
CA PRO A 45 -30.06 -16.39 -13.18
C PRO A 45 -28.71 -15.96 -12.59
N LEU A 46 -28.63 -15.69 -11.28
CA LEU A 46 -27.39 -15.27 -10.59
C LEU A 46 -26.22 -16.19 -10.97
N PRO A 47 -25.07 -15.68 -11.48
CA PRO A 47 -23.89 -16.49 -11.63
C PRO A 47 -23.19 -16.61 -10.28
N SER A 48 -22.18 -17.47 -10.26
CA SER A 48 -21.36 -17.69 -9.08
C SER A 48 -20.72 -16.40 -8.58
N LYS A 49 -20.63 -16.23 -7.25
CA LYS A 49 -19.99 -15.06 -6.60
C LYS A 49 -18.46 -15.07 -6.70
N LEU A 50 -17.90 -16.20 -7.13
CA LEU A 50 -16.46 -16.47 -7.23
C LEU A 50 -15.62 -15.43 -7.98
N PRO A 51 -16.01 -14.90 -9.16
CA PRO A 51 -15.16 -13.94 -9.87
C PRO A 51 -14.99 -12.62 -9.09
N PHE A 52 -16.02 -12.19 -8.33
CA PHE A 52 -15.92 -10.97 -7.52
C PHE A 52 -15.03 -11.14 -6.30
N ILE A 53 -15.07 -12.34 -5.69
CA ILE A 53 -14.16 -12.70 -4.59
C ILE A 53 -12.72 -12.73 -5.11
N LEU A 54 -12.49 -13.34 -6.28
CA LEU A 54 -11.17 -13.37 -6.93
C LEU A 54 -10.61 -11.96 -7.17
N VAL A 55 -11.41 -11.05 -7.73
CA VAL A 55 -10.99 -9.67 -7.98
C VAL A 55 -10.72 -8.92 -6.68
N GLY A 56 -11.59 -9.07 -5.67
CA GLY A 56 -11.37 -8.51 -4.34
C GLY A 56 -10.05 -8.99 -3.74
N VAL A 57 -9.84 -10.30 -3.65
CA VAL A 57 -8.63 -10.91 -3.10
C VAL A 57 -7.38 -10.47 -3.87
N ALA A 58 -7.42 -10.49 -5.21
CA ALA A 58 -6.30 -10.04 -6.04
C ALA A 58 -5.94 -8.58 -5.78
N SER A 59 -6.94 -7.69 -5.67
CA SER A 59 -6.73 -6.27 -5.39
C SER A 59 -6.16 -6.01 -3.99
N GLY A 60 -6.65 -6.71 -2.97
CA GLY A 60 -6.13 -6.63 -1.61
C GLY A 60 -4.68 -7.10 -1.50
N LEU A 61 -4.34 -8.23 -2.13
CA LEU A 61 -2.97 -8.74 -2.20
C LEU A 61 -2.04 -7.76 -2.94
N ALA A 62 -2.48 -7.25 -4.09
CA ALA A 62 -1.68 -6.29 -4.87
C ALA A 62 -1.36 -5.03 -4.06
N PHE A 63 -2.34 -4.48 -3.33
CA PHE A 63 -2.13 -3.32 -2.47
C PHE A 63 -1.20 -3.63 -1.30
N PHE A 64 -1.39 -4.78 -0.65
CA PHE A 64 -0.54 -5.20 0.47
C PHE A 64 0.92 -5.39 0.07
N PHE A 65 1.19 -6.06 -1.06
CA PHE A 65 2.55 -6.21 -1.57
C PHE A 65 3.18 -4.88 -1.95
N PHE A 66 2.41 -3.99 -2.60
CA PHE A 66 2.88 -2.66 -2.96
C PHE A 66 3.29 -1.84 -1.74
N GLU A 67 2.48 -1.83 -0.68
CA GLU A 67 2.76 -1.03 0.51
C GLU A 67 3.94 -1.62 1.33
N ILE A 68 4.10 -2.95 1.35
CA ILE A 68 5.28 -3.60 1.97
C ILE A 68 6.56 -3.30 1.19
N ASP A 69 6.55 -3.41 -0.14
CA ASP A 69 7.72 -3.08 -0.97
C ASP A 69 8.13 -1.62 -0.75
N LYS A 70 7.16 -0.70 -0.73
CA LYS A 70 7.36 0.71 -0.41
C LYS A 70 7.91 0.94 1.00
N LEU A 71 7.46 0.18 2.01
CA LEU A 71 8.02 0.25 3.36
C LEU A 71 9.49 -0.20 3.40
N ILE A 72 9.84 -1.23 2.62
CA ILE A 72 11.21 -1.75 2.52
C ILE A 72 12.10 -0.74 1.80
N LYS A 73 11.64 -0.19 0.67
CA LYS A 73 12.36 0.83 -0.13
C LYS A 73 12.58 2.13 0.63
N SER A 74 11.54 2.66 1.30
CA SER A 74 11.68 3.88 2.10
C SER A 74 12.64 3.71 3.28
N SER A 75 12.78 2.50 3.83
CA SER A 75 13.82 2.20 4.82
C SER A 75 15.23 2.18 4.24
N GLN A 76 15.38 1.99 2.92
CA GLN A 76 16.67 2.01 2.22
C GLN A 76 17.05 3.41 1.72
N GLU A 77 16.06 4.22 1.33
CA GLU A 77 16.25 5.62 0.90
C GLU A 77 16.66 6.55 2.08
N GLY A 78 16.33 6.18 3.32
CA GLY A 78 16.89 6.84 4.51
C GLY A 78 18.41 6.68 4.67
N ILE A 79 19.04 5.75 3.93
CA ILE A 79 20.50 5.55 3.90
C ILE A 79 21.12 6.21 2.66
N SER A 80 20.42 6.27 1.52
CA SER A 80 20.93 6.91 0.31
C SER A 80 20.70 8.43 0.25
N GLY A 81 19.74 8.97 1.00
CA GLY A 81 19.50 10.41 1.12
C GLY A 81 20.56 11.18 1.93
N VAL A 82 21.49 10.46 2.58
CA VAL A 82 22.67 11.03 3.28
C VAL A 82 23.95 10.71 2.49
N ALA A 83 23.87 10.62 1.17
CA ALA A 83 25.06 10.57 0.30
C ALA A 83 25.13 11.73 -0.70
N ASP A 84 24.11 12.60 -0.75
CA ASP A 84 24.06 13.74 -1.67
C ASP A 84 24.21 15.10 -0.97
N GLY A 85 24.81 15.09 0.22
CA GLY A 85 25.16 16.28 0.97
C GLY A 85 26.68 16.36 1.18
N ARG A 86 27.33 17.25 0.42
CA ARG A 86 28.69 17.81 0.62
C ARG A 86 29.83 17.14 -0.16
N SER A 87 30.05 17.63 -1.38
CA SER A 87 31.41 17.82 -1.89
C SER A 87 31.42 19.00 -2.87
N GLY A 88 31.56 20.19 -2.30
CA GLY A 88 31.68 21.46 -3.02
C GLY A 88 31.94 22.60 -2.04
N GLU A 89 32.79 22.36 -1.04
CA GLU A 89 33.40 23.45 -0.28
C GLU A 89 34.55 23.98 -1.14
N ASP A 90 34.31 25.10 -1.81
CA ASP A 90 35.34 25.89 -2.47
C ASP A 90 36.03 26.75 -1.39
N PRO A 91 37.32 26.55 -1.06
CA PRO A 91 37.99 27.34 -0.05
C PRO A 91 38.68 28.54 -0.73
N SER A 92 37.92 29.56 -1.09
CA SER A 92 38.51 30.85 -1.49
C SER A 92 38.50 31.83 -0.33
N ASN A 93 39.42 31.58 0.62
CA ASN A 93 39.83 32.53 1.64
C ASN A 93 40.81 33.55 1.05
N ASN A 94 40.47 34.83 1.20
CA ASN A 94 41.32 35.99 0.96
C ASN A 94 42.72 35.85 1.59
N LYS A 95 43.76 36.02 0.78
CA LYS A 95 45.04 36.63 1.19
C LYS A 95 45.74 37.26 -0.02
N ALA A 96 45.76 38.59 -0.07
CA ALA A 96 46.90 39.49 -0.29
C ALA A 96 46.42 40.84 -0.87
#